data_AF-A0A962R9C9-F1
#
_entry.id   AF-A0A962R9C9-F1
#
_cell.length_a   1.000
_cell.length_b   1.000
_cell.length_c   1.000
_cell.angle_alpha   90.00
_cell.angle_beta   90.00
_cell.angle_gamma   90.00
#
_symmetry.space_group_name_H-M   'P 1'
#
loop_
_entity.id
_entity.type
_entity.pdbx_description
1 polymer ?
#
loop_
_entity_poly.entity_id
_entity_poly.type
_entity_poly.pdbx_seq_one_letter_code
_entity_poly.pdbx_strand_id
1 'polypeptide(L)'
;MKASKATLAEIAQLRTQIEQHNHRYYVLDDPSVPDAEYDRLIRRLRDLEHAHPEMVTPDSPTQRVGGAPIAAFGEIRHAVPMLSLDNCFNS
;
A
#
# COMPACT_ATOMS: atom_id res chain seq x y z
N MET A 1 28.28 -1.40 -1.64
CA MET A 1 28.39 -2.84 -1.33
C MET A 1 27.14 -3.49 -1.91
N LYS A 2 27.24 -4.65 -2.58
CA LYS A 2 26.02 -5.35 -3.06
C LYS A 2 25.29 -5.94 -1.85
N ALA A 3 23.97 -5.77 -1.77
CA ALA A 3 23.16 -6.43 -0.75
C ALA A 3 23.40 -7.95 -0.72
N SER A 4 23.45 -8.52 0.48
CA SER A 4 23.60 -9.98 0.61
C SER A 4 22.33 -10.68 0.11
N LYS A 5 22.44 -11.93 -0.36
CA LYS A 5 21.27 -12.72 -0.78
C LYS A 5 20.24 -12.88 0.35
N ALA A 6 20.70 -12.90 1.60
CA ALA A 6 19.83 -12.96 2.77
C ALA A 6 19.04 -11.65 2.96
N THR A 7 19.70 -10.50 2.81
CA THR A 7 19.05 -9.17 2.87
C THR A 7 17.98 -9.03 1.78
N LEU A 8 18.28 -9.48 0.56
CA LEU A 8 17.33 -9.49 -0.55
C LEU A 8 16.07 -10.31 -0.23
N ALA A 9 16.28 -11.50 0.34
CA ALA A 9 15.18 -12.36 0.75
C ALA A 9 14.36 -11.72 1.88
N GLU A 10 15.01 -11.08 2.86
CA GLU A 10 14.35 -10.39 3.96
C GLU A 10 13.48 -9.22 3.45
N ILE A 11 14.01 -8.38 2.56
CA ILE A 11 13.24 -7.28 1.94
C ILE A 11 12.02 -7.83 1.20
N ALA A 12 12.18 -8.88 0.40
CA ALA A 12 11.06 -9.49 -0.34
C ALA A 12 10.00 -10.09 0.59
N GLN A 13 10.42 -10.73 1.69
CA GLN A 13 9.52 -11.27 2.70
C GLN A 13 8.74 -10.17 3.41
N LEU A 14 9.42 -9.11 3.85
CA LEU A 14 8.77 -7.98 4.52
C LEU A 14 7.75 -7.31 3.62
N ARG A 15 8.08 -7.07 2.34
CA ARG A 15 7.13 -6.53 1.35
C ARG A 15 5.89 -7.41 1.24
N THR A 16 6.08 -8.72 1.12
CA THR A 16 4.96 -9.67 0.99
C THR A 16 4.07 -9.66 2.23
N GLN A 17 4.64 -9.67 3.43
CA GLN A 17 3.89 -9.63 4.69
C GLN A 17 3.09 -8.33 4.83
N ILE A 18 3.73 -7.19 4.55
CA ILE A 18 3.08 -5.88 4.61
C ILE A 18 1.91 -5.81 3.62
N GLU A 19 2.08 -6.30 2.39
CA GLU A 19 0.99 -6.31 1.41
C GLU A 19 -0.16 -7.25 1.80
N GLN A 20 0.15 -8.39 2.42
CA GLN A 20 -0.89 -9.26 2.98
C GLN A 20 -1.67 -8.54 4.07
N HIS A 21 -1.00 -7.83 4.98
CA HIS A 21 -1.67 -7.04 6.01
C HIS A 21 -2.47 -5.88 5.41
N ASN A 22 -1.94 -5.17 4.40
CA ASN A 22 -2.67 -4.15 3.67
C ASN A 22 -3.95 -4.71 3.04
N HIS A 23 -3.86 -5.85 2.34
CA HIS A 23 -5.02 -6.48 1.72
C HIS A 23 -6.07 -6.85 2.77
N ARG A 24 -5.65 -7.45 3.89
CA ARG A 24 -6.57 -7.81 4.97
C ARG A 24 -7.24 -6.59 5.62
N TYR A 25 -6.48 -5.53 5.85
CA TYR A 25 -6.98 -4.28 6.43
C TYR A 25 -7.92 -3.55 5.46
N TYR A 26 -7.49 -3.30 4.22
CA TYR A 26 -8.20 -2.43 3.29
C TYR A 26 -9.26 -3.15 2.44
N VAL A 27 -9.07 -4.43 2.09
CA VAL A 27 -9.96 -5.17 1.18
C VAL A 27 -10.92 -6.07 1.95
N LEU A 28 -10.43 -6.76 2.98
CA LEU A 28 -11.22 -7.74 3.72
C LEU A 28 -11.88 -7.17 4.98
N ASP A 29 -11.48 -5.97 5.42
CA ASP A 29 -11.89 -5.38 6.70
C ASP A 29 -11.67 -6.34 7.89
N ASP A 30 -10.60 -7.15 7.80
CA ASP A 30 -10.22 -8.19 8.78
C ASP A 30 -8.73 -8.07 9.14
N PRO A 31 -8.34 -7.02 9.89
CA PRO A 31 -6.94 -6.78 10.25
C PRO A 31 -6.39 -7.95 11.08
N SER A 32 -5.36 -8.64 10.54
CA SER A 32 -4.75 -9.79 11.22
C SER A 32 -3.72 -9.43 12.29
N VAL A 33 -3.20 -8.20 12.27
CA VAL A 33 -2.15 -7.74 13.18
C VAL A 33 -2.49 -6.36 13.74
N PRO A 34 -2.11 -6.06 14.99
CA PRO A 34 -2.23 -4.72 15.54
C PRO A 34 -1.35 -3.71 14.79
N ASP A 35 -1.76 -2.45 14.78
CA ASP A 35 -1.03 -1.34 14.14
C ASP A 35 0.44 -1.26 14.58
N ALA A 36 0.74 -1.53 15.86
CA ALA A 36 2.10 -1.53 16.38
C ALA A 36 3.01 -2.58 15.73
N GLU A 37 2.45 -3.73 15.35
CA GLU A 37 3.21 -4.79 14.67
C GLU A 37 3.40 -4.45 13.18
N TYR A 38 2.37 -3.91 12.54
CA TYR A 38 2.48 -3.37 11.19
C TYR A 38 3.55 -2.28 11.09
N ASP A 39 3.55 -1.34 12.04
CA ASP A 39 4.55 -0.27 12.14
C ASP A 39 5.98 -0.81 12.27
N ARG A 40 6.17 -1.90 13.03
CA ARG A 40 7.48 -2.55 13.15
C ARG A 40 7.95 -3.12 11.83
N LEU A 41 7.07 -3.78 11.07
CA LEU A 41 7.39 -4.33 9.75
C LEU A 41 7.78 -3.21 8.77
N ILE A 42 7.01 -2.11 8.74
CA ILE A 42 7.29 -0.94 7.91
C ILE A 42 8.63 -0.30 8.27
N ARG A 43 8.90 -0.09 9.57
CA ARG A 43 10.18 0.47 10.04
C ARG A 43 11.34 -0.42 9.64
N ARG A 44 11.23 -1.74 9.83
CA ARG A 44 12.27 -2.69 9.44
C ARG A 44 12.56 -2.66 7.95
N LEU A 45 11.51 -2.63 7.11
CA LEU A 45 11.66 -2.52 5.67
C LEU A 45 12.34 -1.19 5.28
N ARG A 46 11.96 -0.08 5.90
CA ARG A 46 12.60 1.23 5.69
C ARG A 46 14.07 1.22 6.07
N ASP A 47 14.44 0.61 7.19
CA ASP A 47 15.84 0.53 7.63
C ASP A 47 16.70 -0.25 6.62
N LEU A 48 16.17 -1.37 6.11
CA LEU A 48 16.86 -2.18 5.11
C LEU A 48 16.98 -1.45 3.77
N GLU A 49 15.93 -0.77 3.35
CA GLU A 49 15.92 0.04 2.12
C GLU A 49 16.82 1.29 2.21
N HIS A 50 16.93 1.88 3.40
CA HIS A 50 17.86 2.98 3.63
C HIS A 50 19.32 2.50 3.59
N ALA A 51 19.59 1.30 4.12
CA ALA A 51 20.90 0.67 4.01
C ALA A 51 21.21 0.18 2.58
N HIS A 52 20.18 -0.11 1.78
CA HIS A 52 20.27 -0.61 0.41
C HIS A 52 19.40 0.19 -0.56
N PRO A 53 19.77 1.44 -0.89
CA PRO A 53 18.99 2.30 -1.79
C PRO A 53 18.76 1.67 -3.17
N GLU A 54 19.67 0.80 -3.62
CA GLU A 54 19.54 0.05 -4.87
C GLU A 54 18.37 -0.94 -4.90
N MET A 55 17.81 -1.27 -3.73
CA MET A 55 16.67 -2.19 -3.59
C MET A 55 15.34 -1.46 -3.43
N VAL A 56 15.35 -0.13 -3.28
CA VAL A 56 14.12 0.66 -3.25
C VAL A 56 13.45 0.59 -4.61
N THR A 57 12.20 0.15 -4.62
CA THR A 57 11.38 0.09 -5.83
C THR A 57 10.16 0.99 -5.67
N PRO A 58 9.63 1.59 -6.77
CA PRO A 58 8.47 2.49 -6.70
C PRO A 58 7.19 1.82 -6.18
N ASP A 59 7.11 0.49 -6.29
CA ASP A 59 6.00 -0.33 -5.79
C ASP A 59 6.20 -0.77 -4.32
N SER A 60 7.31 -0.41 -3.68
CA SER A 60 7.55 -0.74 -2.28
C SER A 60 6.53 -0.07 -1.36
N PRO A 61 5.99 -0.78 -0.35
CA PRO A 61 5.07 -0.21 0.64
C PRO A 61 5.61 1.03 1.37
N THR A 62 6.94 1.17 1.49
CA THR A 62 7.57 2.31 2.17
C THR A 62 7.53 3.61 1.36
N GLN A 63 7.43 3.50 0.02
CA GLN A 63 7.37 4.62 -0.92
C GLN A 63 5.95 5.14 -1.10
N ARG A 64 4.94 4.35 -0.72
CA ARG A 64 3.55 4.77 -0.68
C ARG A 64 3.32 5.57 0.61
N VAL A 65 3.50 6.89 0.56
CA VAL A 65 3.23 7.81 1.68
C VAL A 65 1.75 8.16 1.68
N GLY A 66 1.05 7.82 2.77
CA GLY A 66 -0.41 7.87 2.81
C GLY A 66 -0.97 6.73 1.98
N GLY A 67 -1.75 5.84 2.60
CA GLY A 67 -2.38 4.73 1.89
C GLY A 67 -3.00 5.25 0.61
N ALA A 68 -2.44 4.84 -0.53
CA ALA A 68 -3.08 5.11 -1.80
C ALA A 68 -4.48 4.51 -1.66
N PRO A 69 -5.56 5.27 -1.92
CA PRO A 69 -6.89 4.69 -1.95
C PRO A 69 -6.81 3.50 -2.89
N ILE A 70 -7.36 2.37 -2.43
CA ILE A 70 -7.45 1.13 -3.19
C ILE A 70 -7.76 1.50 -4.63
N ALA A 71 -6.96 1.00 -5.58
CA ALA A 71 -7.28 1.08 -7.00
C ALA A 71 -8.49 0.17 -7.31
N ALA A 72 -9.61 0.40 -6.63
CA ALA A 72 -10.95 -0.05 -6.98
C ALA A 72 -11.57 0.87 -8.05
N PHE A 73 -10.83 1.89 -8.50
CA PHE A 73 -11.16 2.64 -9.70
C PHE A 73 -10.16 2.29 -10.80
N GLY A 74 -10.32 1.11 -11.40
CA GLY A 74 -10.13 1.09 -12.85
C GLY A 74 -11.14 2.10 -13.42
N GLU A 75 -10.72 3.02 -14.27
CA GLU A 75 -11.65 3.87 -15.01
C GLU A 75 -12.56 2.97 -15.85
N ILE A 76 -13.70 2.56 -15.27
CA ILE A 76 -14.80 2.02 -16.06
C ILE A 76 -15.35 3.24 -16.78
N ARG A 77 -15.00 3.38 -18.06
CA ARG A 77 -15.67 4.29 -18.98
C ARG A 77 -17.17 4.01 -18.88
N HIS A 78 -17.89 4.84 -18.13
CA HIS A 78 -19.34 4.76 -18.07
C HIS A 78 -19.85 5.16 -19.46
N ALA A 79 -20.36 4.18 -20.22
CA ALA A 79 -20.91 4.41 -21.56
C ALA A 79 -22.17 5.29 -21.54
N VAL A 80 -22.74 5.53 -20.37
CA VAL A 80 -23.91 6.39 -20.16
C VAL A 80 -23.46 7.58 -19.30
N PRO A 81 -23.73 8.83 -19.73
CA PRO A 81 -23.44 10.00 -18.90
C PRO A 81 -24.23 9.89 -17.59
N MET A 82 -23.54 10.01 -16.46
CA MET A 82 -24.21 10.19 -15.18
C MET A 82 -24.85 11.58 -15.18
N LEU A 83 -26.19 11.61 -15.20
CA LEU A 83 -26.96 12.83 -14.98
C LEU A 83 -26.90 13.17 -13.48
N SER A 84 -26.27 14.28 -13.15
CA SER A 84 -26.29 14.87 -11.81
C SER A 84 -27.71 15.37 -11.49
N LEU A 85 -28.25 15.00 -10.33
CA LEU A 85 -29.46 15.61 -9.79
C LEU A 85 -29.14 17.06 -9.38
N ASP A 86 -29.77 18.03 -10.03
CA ASP A 86 -29.74 19.43 -9.62
C ASP A 86 -30.40 19.57 -8.24
N ASN A 87 -29.64 20.06 -7.26
CA ASN A 87 -30.19 20.47 -5.97
C ASN A 87 -31.01 21.75 -6.16
N CYS A 88 -32.34 21.65 -6.06
CA CYS A 88 -33.23 22.80 -5.98
C CYS A 88 -33.49 23.14 -4.51
N PHE A 89 -32.96 24.26 -4.03
CA PHE A 89 -33.41 24.90 -2.79
C PHE A 89 -34.40 26.01 -3.16
N ASN A 90 -35.68 25.83 -2.82
CA ASN A 90 -36.70 26.86 -2.98
C ASN A 90 -36.71 27.82 -1.76
N SER A 91 -37.07 29.07 -2.06
CA SER A 91 -37.14 30.28 -1.22
C SER A 91 -38.04 30.18 0.00
#